data_AF-A0A846HCT8-F1
#
_entry.id   AF-A0A846HCT8-F1
#
_cell.length_a   1.000
_cell.length_b   1.000
_cell.length_c   1.000
_cell.angle_alpha   90.00
_cell.angle_beta   90.00
_cell.angle_gamma   90.00
#
_symmetry.space_group_name_H-M   'P 1'
#
loop_
_entity.id
_entity.type
_entity.pdbx_description
1 polymer ?
#
loop_
_entity_poly.entity_id
_entity_poly.type
_entity_poly.pdbx_seq_one_letter_code
_entity_poly.pdbx_strand_id
1 'polypeptide(L)'
;MYISNLYKTDFYAWTQEQVRLLTTQQWNQLDTINLIEEIETLGRKERQELRNRLGILLGHLLKWQFQADKRTNSWLGTIREQRIQIKLLLSDSPSLKPYLEEVFLTAYELGLAFAIRETQLGEQVFPEICPYTLGETLNPEFLPNPNQVDEQSE
;
A
#
# COMPACT_ATOMS: atom_id res chain seq x y z
N MET A 1 -6.39 26.11 -19.62
CA MET A 1 -5.97 24.75 -20.07
C MET A 1 -7.18 24.08 -20.69
N TYR A 2 -7.04 23.52 -21.89
CA TYR A 2 -8.14 22.83 -22.58
C TYR A 2 -8.11 21.36 -22.18
N ILE A 3 -9.20 20.87 -21.58
CA ILE A 3 -9.40 19.45 -21.32
C ILE A 3 -10.19 18.91 -22.50
N SER A 4 -9.70 17.84 -23.14
CA SER A 4 -10.43 17.22 -24.25
C SER A 4 -11.83 16.81 -23.82
N ASN A 5 -12.82 17.08 -24.66
CA ASN A 5 -14.21 16.69 -24.40
C ASN A 5 -14.32 15.17 -24.23
N LEU A 6 -13.62 14.41 -25.09
CA LEU A 6 -13.61 12.95 -25.07
C LEU A 6 -13.04 12.38 -23.76
N TYR A 7 -12.04 13.04 -23.17
CA TYR A 7 -11.47 12.63 -21.87
C TYR A 7 -12.54 12.58 -20.77
N LYS A 8 -13.48 13.52 -20.76
CA LYS A 8 -14.55 13.60 -19.75
C LYS A 8 -15.74 12.71 -20.05
N THR A 9 -16.08 12.53 -21.33
CA THR A 9 -17.32 11.86 -21.74
C THR A 9 -17.15 10.38 -22.04
N ASP A 10 -15.98 9.98 -22.55
CA ASP A 10 -15.64 8.59 -22.87
C ASP A 10 -14.13 8.37 -22.71
N PHE A 11 -13.71 8.17 -21.46
CA PHE A 11 -12.32 7.98 -21.10
C PHE A 11 -11.68 6.80 -21.86
N TYR A 12 -12.43 5.71 -22.06
CA TYR A 12 -11.89 4.55 -22.78
C TYR A 12 -11.60 4.89 -24.24
N ALA A 13 -12.55 5.49 -24.97
CA ALA A 13 -12.32 5.94 -26.34
C ALA A 13 -11.17 6.97 -26.41
N TRP A 14 -11.07 7.87 -25.43
CA TRP A 14 -9.93 8.78 -25.32
C TRP A 14 -8.59 8.03 -25.20
N THR A 15 -8.48 7.01 -24.34
CA THR A 15 -7.23 6.24 -24.22
C THR A 15 -6.84 5.55 -25.53
N GLN A 16 -7.82 4.97 -26.24
CA GLN A 16 -7.55 4.29 -27.51
C GLN A 16 -7.08 5.28 -28.57
N GLU A 17 -7.67 6.48 -28.61
CA GLU A 17 -7.26 7.53 -29.53
C GLU A 17 -5.85 8.05 -29.20
N GLN A 18 -5.51 8.27 -27.93
CA GLN A 18 -4.14 8.66 -27.55
C GLN A 18 -3.11 7.59 -27.92
N VAL A 19 -3.42 6.31 -27.72
CA VAL A 19 -2.55 5.20 -28.15
C VAL A 19 -2.38 5.21 -29.67
N ARG A 20 -3.46 5.37 -30.44
CA ARG A 20 -3.41 5.47 -31.90
C ARG A 20 -2.52 6.63 -32.36
N LEU A 21 -2.67 7.80 -31.75
CA LEU A 21 -1.87 8.99 -32.06
C LEU A 21 -0.38 8.78 -31.72
N LEU A 22 -0.06 8.15 -30.60
CA LEU A 22 1.31 7.79 -30.22
C LEU A 22 1.93 6.80 -31.21
N THR A 23 1.23 5.71 -31.55
CA THR A 23 1.73 4.69 -32.49
C THR A 23 1.91 5.24 -33.91
N THR A 24 1.06 6.17 -34.33
CA THR A 24 1.17 6.84 -35.64
C THR A 24 2.03 8.11 -35.62
N GLN A 25 2.68 8.42 -34.49
CA GLN A 25 3.60 9.54 -34.31
C GLN A 25 2.98 10.92 -34.62
N GLN A 26 1.68 11.07 -34.36
CA GLN A 26 0.94 12.31 -34.58
C GLN A 26 1.03 13.24 -33.35
N TRP A 27 2.26 13.64 -32.99
CA TRP A 27 2.58 14.36 -31.74
C TRP A 27 1.76 15.65 -31.52
N ASN A 28 1.46 16.38 -32.60
CA ASN A 28 0.73 17.65 -32.53
C ASN A 28 -0.75 17.51 -32.15
N GLN A 29 -1.28 16.29 -32.17
CA GLN A 29 -2.68 16.00 -31.83
C GLN A 29 -2.83 15.35 -30.45
N LEU A 30 -1.72 15.07 -29.76
CA LEU A 30 -1.76 14.47 -28.44
C LEU A 30 -2.38 15.43 -27.43
N ASP A 31 -3.22 14.87 -26.58
CA ASP A 31 -3.77 15.55 -25.42
C ASP A 31 -2.74 15.51 -24.28
N THR A 32 -1.64 16.23 -24.47
CA THR A 32 -0.45 16.15 -23.61
C THR A 32 -0.74 16.51 -22.15
N ILE A 33 -1.66 17.44 -21.90
CA ILE A 33 -2.04 17.85 -20.54
C ILE A 33 -2.65 16.67 -19.78
N ASN A 34 -3.69 16.04 -20.35
CA ASN A 34 -4.37 14.92 -19.70
C ASN A 34 -3.47 13.66 -19.69
N LEU A 35 -2.63 13.46 -20.70
CA LEU A 35 -1.64 12.37 -20.69
C LEU A 35 -0.62 12.48 -19.55
N ILE A 36 -0.08 13.68 -19.31
CA ILE A 36 0.83 13.92 -18.18
C ILE A 36 0.11 13.63 -16.87
N GLU A 37 -1.11 14.15 -16.70
CA GLU A 37 -1.90 13.93 -15.48
C GLU A 37 -2.17 12.44 -15.24
N GLU A 38 -2.51 11.68 -16.27
CA GLU A 38 -2.74 10.23 -16.16
C GLU A 38 -1.46 9.48 -15.79
N ILE A 39 -0.32 9.80 -16.43
CA ILE A 39 0.97 9.17 -16.13
C ILE A 39 1.39 9.45 -14.67
N GLU A 40 1.27 10.69 -14.22
CA GLU A 40 1.54 11.03 -12.82
C GLU A 40 0.59 10.31 -11.86
N THR A 41 -0.69 10.21 -12.24
CA THR A 41 -1.71 9.54 -11.43
C THR A 41 -1.44 8.04 -11.33
N LEU A 42 -0.99 7.38 -12.40
CA LEU A 42 -0.58 5.98 -12.37
C LEU A 42 0.56 5.75 -11.37
N GLY A 43 1.62 6.58 -11.42
CA GLY A 43 2.72 6.50 -10.45
C GLY A 43 2.28 6.74 -9.00
N ARG A 44 1.39 7.72 -8.77
CA ARG A 44 0.80 7.97 -7.44
C ARG A 44 -0.02 6.77 -6.94
N LYS A 45 -0.78 6.11 -7.82
CA LYS A 45 -1.61 4.93 -7.47
C LYS A 45 -0.75 3.76 -7.00
N GLU A 46 0.37 3.46 -7.65
CA GLU A 46 1.26 2.37 -7.20
C GLU A 46 1.87 2.65 -5.83
N ARG A 47 2.33 3.88 -5.58
CA ARG A 47 2.81 4.32 -4.26
C ARG A 47 1.71 4.20 -3.19
N GLN A 48 0.49 4.63 -3.52
CA GLN A 48 -0.64 4.53 -2.60
C GLN A 48 -0.97 3.07 -2.28
N GLU A 49 -0.94 2.20 -3.29
CA GLU A 49 -1.24 0.78 -3.14
C GLU A 49 -0.22 0.09 -2.24
N LEU A 50 1.08 0.37 -2.41
CA LEU A 50 2.12 -0.16 -1.53
C LEU A 50 1.88 0.26 -0.07
N ARG A 51 1.59 1.54 0.15
CA ARG A 51 1.27 2.08 1.49
C ARG A 51 0.05 1.40 2.11
N ASN A 52 -1.02 1.24 1.33
CA ASN A 52 -2.26 0.63 1.80
C ASN A 52 -2.06 -0.83 2.21
N ARG A 53 -1.38 -1.62 1.36
CA ARG A 53 -1.10 -3.03 1.63
C ARG A 53 -0.23 -3.19 2.87
N LEU A 54 0.78 -2.35 3.02
CA LEU A 54 1.64 -2.33 4.19
C LEU A 54 0.86 -1.96 5.46
N GLY A 55 -0.04 -0.98 5.41
CA GLY A 55 -0.90 -0.62 6.53
C GLY A 55 -1.85 -1.75 6.93
N ILE A 56 -2.48 -2.43 5.96
CA ILE A 56 -3.34 -3.60 6.23
C ILE A 56 -2.52 -4.72 6.88
N LEU A 57 -1.32 -4.99 6.38
CA LEU A 57 -0.41 -5.99 6.93
C LEU A 57 -0.05 -5.67 8.39
N LEU A 58 0.43 -4.46 8.65
CA LEU A 58 0.80 -3.99 9.99
C LEU A 58 -0.40 -4.05 10.95
N GLY A 59 -1.58 -3.63 10.50
CA GLY A 59 -2.81 -3.72 11.30
C GLY A 59 -3.19 -5.16 11.64
N HIS A 60 -2.99 -6.12 10.73
CA HIS A 60 -3.21 -7.54 11.05
C HIS A 60 -2.13 -8.13 11.95
N LEU A 61 -0.87 -7.68 11.86
CA LEU A 61 0.17 -8.07 12.80
C LEU A 61 -0.12 -7.56 14.22
N LEU A 62 -0.60 -6.33 14.36
CA LEU A 62 -1.07 -5.78 15.63
C LEU A 62 -2.26 -6.59 16.19
N LYS A 63 -3.28 -6.87 15.37
CA LYS A 63 -4.40 -7.75 15.77
C LYS A 63 -3.90 -9.12 16.21
N TRP A 64 -2.93 -9.67 15.49
CA TRP A 64 -2.32 -10.97 15.82
C TRP A 64 -1.61 -10.95 17.17
N GLN A 65 -0.86 -9.89 17.48
CA GLN A 65 -0.12 -9.75 18.72
C GLN A 65 -1.05 -9.50 19.92
N PHE A 66 -1.95 -8.53 19.81
CA PHE A 66 -2.72 -7.99 20.93
C PHE A 66 -4.11 -8.63 21.12
N GLN A 67 -4.54 -9.51 20.22
CA GLN A 67 -5.76 -10.32 20.38
C GLN A 67 -5.48 -11.81 20.12
N ALA A 68 -4.54 -12.38 20.88
CA ALA A 68 -4.12 -13.77 20.73
C ALA A 68 -5.29 -14.78 20.77
N ASP A 69 -6.28 -14.54 21.63
CA ASP A 69 -7.46 -15.40 21.79
C ASP A 69 -8.43 -15.35 20.60
N LYS A 70 -8.29 -14.35 19.70
CA LYS A 70 -9.16 -14.16 18.53
C LYS A 70 -8.46 -14.49 17.21
N ARG A 71 -7.26 -15.08 17.25
CA ARG A 71 -6.53 -15.48 16.04
C ARG A 71 -7.35 -16.47 15.23
N THR A 72 -7.43 -16.23 13.92
CA THR A 72 -8.12 -17.12 12.99
C THR A 72 -7.25 -17.41 11.77
N ASN A 73 -7.55 -18.51 11.09
CA ASN A 73 -6.93 -18.82 9.79
C ASN A 73 -7.20 -17.74 8.73
N SER A 74 -8.31 -17.01 8.83
CA SER A 74 -8.60 -15.88 7.94
C SER A 74 -7.59 -14.75 8.15
N TRP A 75 -7.28 -14.37 9.40
CA TRP A 75 -6.28 -13.33 9.68
C TRP A 75 -4.89 -13.74 9.19
N LEU A 76 -4.50 -15.00 9.44
CA LEU A 76 -3.24 -15.55 8.92
C LEU A 76 -3.22 -15.53 7.38
N GLY A 77 -4.34 -15.87 6.74
CA GLY A 77 -4.53 -15.78 5.29
C GLY A 77 -4.29 -14.35 4.78
N THR A 78 -4.90 -13.35 5.42
CA THR A 78 -4.70 -11.94 5.05
C THR A 78 -3.25 -11.48 5.23
N ILE A 79 -2.58 -11.85 6.34
CA ILE A 79 -1.15 -11.52 6.54
C ILE A 79 -0.30 -12.08 5.39
N ARG A 80 -0.50 -13.36 5.06
CA ARG A 80 0.23 -14.02 3.96
C ARG A 80 -0.06 -13.38 2.62
N GLU A 81 -1.32 -13.09 2.34
CA GLU A 81 -1.76 -12.43 1.11
C GLU A 81 -1.11 -11.06 0.97
N GLN A 82 -1.17 -10.20 1.98
CA GLN A 82 -0.56 -8.87 1.89
C GLN A 82 0.95 -8.94 1.66
N ARG A 83 1.67 -9.86 2.32
CA ARG A 83 3.10 -10.09 2.05
C ARG A 83 3.37 -10.49 0.61
N ILE A 84 2.60 -11.42 0.06
CA ILE A 84 2.73 -11.86 -1.34
C ILE A 84 2.46 -10.69 -2.28
N GLN A 85 1.39 -9.94 -2.06
CA GLN A 85 1.01 -8.82 -2.93
C GLN A 85 2.02 -7.68 -2.89
N ILE A 86 2.58 -7.36 -1.72
CA ILE A 86 3.69 -6.40 -1.59
C ILE A 86 4.91 -6.89 -2.38
N LYS A 87 5.26 -8.18 -2.24
CA LYS A 87 6.39 -8.76 -2.99
C LYS A 87 6.18 -8.69 -4.50
N LEU A 88 4.98 -8.98 -4.98
CA LEU A 88 4.63 -8.88 -6.40
C LEU A 88 4.71 -7.42 -6.89
N LEU A 89 4.14 -6.47 -6.15
CA LEU A 89 4.19 -5.05 -6.49
C LEU A 89 5.63 -4.53 -6.60
N LEU A 90 6.53 -4.94 -5.71
CA LEU A 90 7.95 -4.59 -5.75
C LEU A 90 8.74 -5.33 -6.83
N SER A 91 8.24 -6.47 -7.31
CA SER A 91 8.80 -7.20 -8.45
C SER A 91 8.42 -6.52 -9.77
N ASP A 92 7.18 -6.06 -9.88
CA ASP A 92 6.66 -5.38 -11.07
C ASP A 92 7.20 -3.94 -11.17
N SER A 93 7.36 -3.27 -10.01
CA SER A 93 7.89 -1.90 -9.91
C SER A 93 9.08 -1.81 -8.93
N PRO A 94 10.30 -2.26 -9.32
CA PRO A 94 11.48 -2.24 -8.45
C PRO A 94 11.89 -0.85 -7.94
N SER A 95 11.51 0.21 -8.65
CA SER A 95 11.72 1.62 -8.26
C SER A 95 10.93 2.03 -7.02
N LEU A 96 9.96 1.23 -6.57
CA LEU A 96 9.21 1.48 -5.33
C LEU A 96 9.96 1.01 -4.07
N LYS A 97 11.04 0.24 -4.20
CA LYS A 97 11.79 -0.28 -3.04
C LYS A 97 12.29 0.83 -2.09
N PRO A 98 12.89 1.95 -2.56
CA PRO A 98 13.29 3.04 -1.66
C PRO A 98 12.10 3.68 -0.94
N TYR A 99 10.95 3.77 -1.62
CA TYR A 99 9.73 4.34 -1.03
C TYR A 99 9.14 3.44 0.07
N LEU A 100 9.42 2.13 0.06
CA LEU A 100 8.99 1.21 1.11
C LEU A 100 9.55 1.61 2.48
N GLU A 101 10.82 2.02 2.54
CA GLU A 101 11.45 2.48 3.77
C GLU A 101 10.90 3.83 4.21
N GLU A 102 10.74 4.77 3.26
CA GLU A 102 10.16 6.10 3.50
C GLU A 102 8.75 6.02 4.11
N VAL A 103 7.91 5.10 3.60
CA VAL A 103 6.49 5.04 3.96
C VAL A 103 6.18 4.15 5.16
N PHE A 104 7.16 3.41 5.69
CA PHE A 104 6.91 2.37 6.68
C PHE A 104 6.21 2.90 7.94
N LEU A 105 6.65 4.03 8.48
CA LEU A 105 6.05 4.63 9.68
C LEU A 105 4.64 5.18 9.41
N THR A 106 4.41 5.83 8.26
CA THR A 106 3.07 6.26 7.87
C THR A 106 2.13 5.07 7.66
N ALA A 107 2.63 3.96 7.11
CA ALA A 107 1.85 2.74 6.99
C ALA A 107 1.54 2.11 8.35
N TYR A 108 2.44 2.23 9.33
CA TYR A 108 2.18 1.83 10.71
C TYR A 108 1.02 2.60 11.32
N GLU A 109 0.99 3.93 11.20
CA GLU A 109 -0.13 4.75 11.68
C GLU A 109 -1.48 4.30 11.08
N LEU A 110 -1.50 3.98 9.78
CA LEU A 110 -2.69 3.42 9.13
C LEU A 110 -3.07 2.05 9.69
N GLY A 111 -2.09 1.17 9.92
CA GLY A 111 -2.28 -0.14 10.51
C GLY A 111 -2.78 -0.08 11.96
N LEU A 112 -2.26 0.86 12.75
CA LEU A 112 -2.67 1.13 14.11
C LEU A 112 -4.13 1.59 14.16
N ALA A 113 -4.49 2.59 13.35
CA ALA A 113 -5.88 3.05 13.23
C ALA A 113 -6.83 1.93 12.80
N PHE A 114 -6.39 1.07 11.86
CA PHE A 114 -7.13 -0.13 11.47
C PHE A 114 -7.30 -1.10 12.63
N ALA A 115 -6.24 -1.42 13.37
CA ALA A 115 -6.29 -2.35 14.49
C ALA A 115 -7.20 -1.84 15.61
N ILE A 116 -7.10 -0.57 16.00
CA ILE A 116 -7.97 0.04 17.01
C ILE A 116 -9.44 -0.11 16.60
N ARG A 117 -9.77 0.27 15.36
CA ARG A 117 -11.13 0.18 14.82
C ARG A 117 -11.69 -1.24 14.85
N GLU A 118 -10.87 -2.22 14.48
CA GLU A 118 -11.29 -3.62 14.33
C GLU A 118 -11.35 -4.38 15.65
N THR A 119 -10.48 -4.04 16.60
CA THR A 119 -10.33 -4.79 17.85
C THR A 119 -11.23 -4.29 18.98
N GLN A 120 -11.68 -3.02 18.91
CA GLN A 120 -12.34 -2.29 19.99
C GLN A 120 -11.50 -2.22 21.28
N LEU A 121 -10.20 -2.46 21.19
CA LEU A 121 -9.26 -2.22 22.27
C LEU A 121 -8.96 -0.72 22.36
N GLY A 122 -8.68 -0.23 23.57
CA GLY A 122 -8.24 1.15 23.75
C GLY A 122 -6.89 1.39 23.09
N GLU A 123 -6.66 2.60 22.59
CA GLU A 123 -5.41 2.98 21.90
C GLU A 123 -4.17 2.68 22.73
N GLN A 124 -4.27 2.80 24.06
CA GLN A 124 -3.18 2.56 25.02
C GLN A 124 -2.70 1.11 25.09
N VAL A 125 -3.44 0.16 24.50
CA VAL A 125 -3.01 -1.24 24.40
C VAL A 125 -1.95 -1.39 23.30
N PHE A 126 -1.97 -0.53 22.30
CA PHE A 126 -1.07 -0.60 21.17
C PHE A 126 0.12 0.34 21.38
N PRO A 127 1.32 -0.05 20.95
CA PRO A 127 2.51 0.78 21.11
C PRO A 127 2.45 1.98 20.15
N GLU A 128 2.87 3.15 20.63
CA GLU A 128 2.96 4.36 19.81
C GLU A 128 4.05 4.24 18.74
N ILE A 129 5.14 3.55 19.08
CA ILE A 129 6.24 3.23 18.16
C ILE A 129 5.99 1.85 17.55
N CYS A 130 6.24 1.70 16.25
CA CYS A 130 6.10 0.41 15.57
C CYS A 130 7.03 -0.63 16.22
N PRO A 131 6.50 -1.76 16.73
CA PRO A 131 7.30 -2.78 17.40
C PRO A 131 7.97 -3.75 16.42
N TYR A 132 7.81 -3.52 15.11
CA TYR A 132 8.31 -4.39 14.06
C TYR A 132 9.28 -3.63 13.17
N THR A 133 10.34 -4.31 12.75
CA THR A 133 11.15 -3.85 11.63
C THR A 133 10.45 -4.12 10.30
N LEU A 134 10.88 -3.42 9.25
CA LEU A 134 10.43 -3.72 7.89
C LEU A 134 10.76 -5.16 7.47
N GLY A 135 11.93 -5.65 7.86
CA GLY A 135 12.37 -7.02 7.60
C GLY A 135 11.45 -8.07 8.22
N GLU A 136 11.10 -7.91 9.49
CA GLU A 136 10.13 -8.79 10.18
C GLU A 136 8.74 -8.70 9.56
N THR A 137 8.27 -7.48 9.27
CA THR A 137 6.96 -7.25 8.67
C THR A 137 6.79 -8.04 7.37
N LEU A 138 7.81 -8.03 6.52
CA LEU A 138 7.81 -8.72 5.22
C LEU A 138 8.24 -10.18 5.27
N ASN A 139 8.80 -10.66 6.39
CA ASN A 139 9.25 -12.05 6.52
C ASN A 139 8.03 -13.01 6.54
N PRO A 140 7.92 -13.97 5.60
CA PRO A 140 6.80 -14.92 5.54
C PRO A 140 6.58 -15.71 6.84
N GLU A 141 7.64 -16.01 7.58
CA GLU A 141 7.62 -16.84 8.78
C GLU A 141 7.42 -16.02 10.07
N PHE A 142 7.44 -14.69 9.99
CA PHE A 142 7.28 -13.84 11.16
C PHE A 142 5.81 -13.72 11.56
N LEU A 143 5.52 -14.00 12.83
CA LEU A 143 4.26 -13.72 13.49
C LEU A 143 4.57 -13.20 14.91
N PRO A 144 4.07 -12.03 15.31
CA PRO A 144 4.45 -11.43 16.58
C PRO A 144 3.90 -12.18 17.78
N ASN A 145 4.72 -12.29 18.83
CA ASN A 145 4.31 -12.90 20.08
C ASN A 145 3.69 -11.86 21.02
N PRO A 146 2.63 -12.21 21.78
CA PRO A 146 1.96 -11.26 22.69
C PRO A 146 2.88 -10.67 23.77
N ASN A 147 3.97 -11.37 24.09
CA ASN A 147 4.91 -11.00 25.17
C ASN A 147 6.14 -10.21 24.66
N GLN A 148 6.22 -9.88 23.38
CA GLN A 148 7.29 -9.03 22.84
C GLN A 148 6.85 -7.56 22.90
N VAL A 149 6.93 -6.97 24.09
CA VAL A 149 6.90 -5.51 24.24
C VAL A 149 8.19 -5.15 24.99
N ASP A 150 9.16 -4.67 24.21
CA ASP A 150 10.45 -4.05 24.61
C ASP A 150 11.52 -4.88 25.33
N GLU A 151 12.57 -5.21 24.58
CA GLU A 151 13.97 -5.30 25.09
C GLU A 151 14.92 -4.31 24.39
N GLN A 152 14.41 -3.34 23.61
CA GLN A 152 15.26 -2.33 22.95
C GLN A 152 14.91 -0.93 23.44
N SER A 153 15.27 -0.69 24.68
CA SER A 153 15.44 0.64 25.29
C SER A 153 16.66 0.60 26.21
N GLU A 154 17.84 0.40 25.63
CA GLU A 154 19.14 0.76 26.23
C GLU A 154 20.04 1.42 25.18
#